data_AF-A0A1B1AKM3-F1
#
_entry.id   AF-A0A1B1AKM3-F1
#
_cell.length_a   1.000
_cell.length_b   1.000
_cell.length_c   1.000
_cell.angle_alpha   90.00
_cell.angle_beta   90.00
_cell.angle_gamma   90.00
#
_symmetry.space_group_name_H-M   'P 1'
#
loop_
_entity.id
_entity.type
_entity.pdbx_description
1 polymer ?
#
loop_
_entity_poly.entity_id
_entity_poly.type
_entity_poly.pdbx_seq_one_letter_code
_entity_poly.pdbx_strand_id
1 'polypeptide(L)'
;MAQHRWNRRFLQDADAPPDNLLYFEPDLVRRRRAAERKRDERRAEEVIDRSGSSRHLERAAKRLKHVNTVDRVLYVPQWDMAKAELAMRKAGVSGAVSNLCGTRRKIVKGGRR
;
A
#
# COMPACT_ATOMS: atom_id res chain seq x y z
N MET A 1 10.56 -24.63 43.64
CA MET A 1 9.89 -23.32 43.57
C MET A 1 10.50 -22.54 42.41
N ALA A 2 9.80 -22.39 41.28
CA ALA A 2 10.32 -21.67 40.12
C ALA A 2 9.21 -20.84 39.48
N GLN A 3 8.97 -19.66 40.03
CA GLN A 3 8.04 -18.69 39.45
C GLN A 3 8.65 -17.29 39.48
N HIS A 4 9.59 -17.08 38.55
CA HIS A 4 10.01 -15.75 38.12
C HIS A 4 10.17 -15.73 36.59
N ARG A 5 9.06 -15.96 35.89
CA ARG A 5 8.95 -15.67 34.45
C ARG A 5 8.16 -14.38 34.27
N TRP A 6 8.54 -13.33 35.01
CA TRP A 6 7.86 -12.04 34.97
C TRP A 6 8.55 -11.14 33.93
N ASN A 7 7.84 -10.89 32.83
CA ASN A 7 7.90 -9.68 32.04
C ASN A 7 9.28 -9.18 31.55
N ARG A 8 9.99 -10.01 30.77
CA ARG A 8 11.18 -9.61 30.00
C ARG A 8 10.87 -8.75 28.76
N ARG A 9 9.77 -7.98 28.79
CA ARG A 9 9.28 -7.15 27.67
C ARG A 9 9.28 -5.64 27.96
N PHE A 10 9.47 -5.26 29.23
CA PHE A 10 9.52 -3.86 29.67
C PHE A 10 10.95 -3.32 29.85
N LEU A 11 11.96 -4.16 29.69
CA LEU A 11 13.37 -3.83 29.97
C LEU A 11 14.25 -3.88 28.71
N GLN A 12 13.70 -3.46 27.57
CA GLN A 12 14.48 -3.12 26.40
C GLN A 12 14.29 -1.62 26.18
N ASP A 13 15.40 -0.90 26.27
CA ASP A 13 15.58 0.51 25.88
C ASP A 13 15.41 1.56 26.99
N ALA A 14 15.94 1.32 28.20
CA ALA A 14 16.11 2.40 29.20
C ALA A 14 17.28 3.35 28.86
N ASP A 15 18.28 2.86 28.11
CA ASP A 15 19.57 3.55 27.91
C ASP A 15 19.83 3.97 26.45
N ALA A 16 18.85 3.87 25.55
CA ALA A 16 18.99 4.38 24.20
C ALA A 16 18.83 5.91 24.23
N PRO A 17 19.87 6.71 23.89
CA PRO A 17 19.73 8.16 23.89
C PRO A 17 18.62 8.55 22.91
N PRO A 18 17.62 9.35 23.32
CA PRO A 18 16.57 9.76 22.41
C PRO A 18 17.17 10.70 21.37
N ASP A 19 17.28 10.24 20.14
CA ASP A 19 17.71 11.03 18.96
C ASP A 19 16.75 12.20 18.58
N ASN A 20 15.86 12.59 19.49
CA ASN A 20 14.84 13.62 19.30
C ASN A 20 15.11 14.81 20.24
N LEU A 21 16.02 15.70 19.86
CA LEU A 21 16.33 16.93 20.61
C LEU A 21 15.18 17.96 20.67
N LEU A 22 14.05 17.75 19.98
CA LEU A 22 13.00 18.76 19.85
C LEU A 22 11.60 18.35 20.32
N TYR A 23 11.23 17.06 20.35
CA TYR A 23 9.90 16.64 20.82
C TYR A 23 9.94 15.21 21.38
N PHE A 24 9.54 15.07 22.64
CA PHE A 24 9.45 13.81 23.39
C PHE A 24 8.28 12.96 22.86
N GLU A 25 8.40 12.43 21.64
CA GLU A 25 7.42 11.49 21.10
C GLU A 25 7.62 10.10 21.72
N PRO A 26 6.56 9.46 22.28
CA PRO A 26 6.66 8.10 22.82
C PRO A 26 7.13 7.08 21.75
N ASP A 27 7.98 6.13 22.13
CA ASP A 27 8.58 5.14 21.19
C ASP A 27 7.56 4.33 20.39
N LEU A 28 6.40 4.05 20.98
CA LEU A 28 5.30 3.37 20.31
C LEU A 28 4.78 4.15 19.10
N VAL A 29 4.72 5.48 19.21
CA VAL A 29 4.30 6.38 18.12
C VAL A 29 5.33 6.38 17.01
N ARG A 30 6.63 6.41 17.35
CA ARG A 30 7.73 6.33 16.37
C ARG A 30 7.70 5.01 15.60
N ARG A 31 7.55 3.88 16.29
CA ARG A 31 7.44 2.54 15.68
C ARG A 31 6.22 2.45 14.76
N ARG A 32 5.08 3.04 15.15
CA ARG A 32 3.88 3.10 14.30
C ARG A 32 4.13 3.89 13.02
N ARG A 33 4.68 5.11 13.11
CA ARG A 33 4.99 5.94 11.94
C ARG A 33 6.01 5.28 11.00
N ALA A 34 7.03 4.63 11.54
CA ALA A 34 8.01 3.89 10.74
C ALA A 34 7.37 2.71 9.99
N ALA A 35 6.41 2.01 10.62
CA ALA A 35 5.66 0.94 9.99
C ALA A 35 4.70 1.46 8.90
N GLU A 36 4.08 2.62 9.09
CA GLU A 36 3.24 3.30 8.09
C GLU A 36 4.07 3.69 6.87
N ARG A 37 5.22 4.37 7.05
CA ARG A 37 6.13 4.71 5.95
C ARG A 37 6.58 3.49 5.15
N LYS A 38 6.97 2.40 5.83
CA LYS A 38 7.34 1.13 5.17
C LYS A 38 6.18 0.49 4.41
N ARG A 39 4.92 0.73 4.80
CA ARG A 39 3.74 0.25 4.06
C ARG A 39 3.50 1.11 2.83
N ASP A 40 3.62 2.42 2.96
CA ASP A 40 3.43 3.37 1.87
C ASP A 40 4.51 3.20 0.79
N GLU A 41 5.76 2.99 1.18
CA GLU A 41 6.88 2.67 0.26
C GLU A 41 6.65 1.38 -0.55
N ARG A 42 5.87 0.44 -0.01
CA ARG A 42 5.55 -0.84 -0.67
C ARG A 42 4.31 -0.77 -1.56
N ARG A 43 3.57 0.35 -1.53
CA ARG A 43 2.42 0.59 -2.40
C ARG A 43 2.87 1.34 -3.63
N ALA A 44 2.70 0.73 -4.80
CA ALA A 44 2.76 1.51 -6.03
C ALA A 44 1.35 1.99 -6.35
N GLU A 45 1.15 3.27 -6.12
CA GLU A 45 -0.03 3.98 -6.56
C GLU A 45 0.32 4.63 -7.90
N GLU A 46 -0.09 4.00 -9.01
CA GLU A 46 0.15 4.58 -10.33
C GLU A 46 -1.17 4.99 -11.01
N VAL A 47 -1.16 6.26 -11.39
CA VAL A 47 -1.98 6.95 -12.39
C VAL A 47 -3.48 7.08 -12.09
N ILE A 48 -3.85 8.33 -11.81
CA ILE A 48 -5.21 8.87 -11.88
C ILE A 48 -5.49 9.22 -13.35
N ASP A 49 -6.17 8.32 -14.06
CA ASP A 49 -6.61 8.63 -15.43
C ASP A 49 -8.02 9.23 -15.41
N ARG A 50 -8.10 10.55 -15.60
CA ARG A 50 -9.39 11.28 -15.64
C ARG A 50 -10.06 11.21 -17.02
N SER A 51 -9.40 10.70 -18.05
CA SER A 51 -9.91 10.79 -19.43
C SER A 51 -10.85 9.64 -19.82
N GLY A 52 -10.86 8.53 -19.06
CA GLY A 52 -11.74 7.39 -19.31
C GLY A 52 -11.47 6.61 -20.61
N SER A 53 -10.36 6.91 -21.29
CA SER A 53 -9.95 6.26 -22.54
C SER A 53 -9.35 4.88 -22.27
N SER A 54 -9.86 3.85 -22.96
CA SER A 54 -9.39 2.47 -22.80
C SER A 54 -7.89 2.31 -23.10
N ARG A 55 -7.36 3.05 -24.08
CA ARG A 55 -5.94 3.02 -24.45
C ARG A 55 -5.05 3.53 -23.32
N HIS A 56 -5.47 4.58 -22.62
CA HIS A 56 -4.71 5.13 -21.51
C HIS A 56 -4.77 4.21 -20.29
N LEU A 57 -5.92 3.61 -20.00
CA LEU A 57 -6.08 2.60 -18.93
C LEU A 57 -5.19 1.38 -19.17
N GLU A 58 -5.09 0.89 -20.41
CA GLU A 58 -4.18 -0.21 -20.75
C GLU A 58 -2.70 0.19 -20.58
N ARG A 59 -2.34 1.42 -20.96
CA ARG A 59 -0.96 1.92 -20.79
C ARG A 59 -0.61 2.06 -19.32
N ALA A 60 -1.53 2.58 -18.50
CA ALA A 60 -1.37 2.66 -17.05
C ALA A 60 -1.23 1.27 -16.42
N ALA A 61 -2.10 0.32 -16.79
CA ALA A 61 -2.00 -1.06 -16.33
C ALA A 61 -0.66 -1.70 -16.71
N LYS A 62 -0.14 -1.46 -17.93
CA LYS A 62 1.19 -1.95 -18.33
C LYS A 62 2.31 -1.35 -17.49
N ARG A 63 2.27 -0.04 -17.18
CA ARG A 63 3.28 0.57 -16.29
C ARG A 63 3.24 -0.05 -14.90
N LEU A 64 2.03 -0.25 -14.33
CA LEU A 64 1.82 -0.96 -13.07
C LEU A 64 2.38 -2.39 -13.07
N LYS A 65 2.44 -3.07 -14.22
CA LYS A 65 3.04 -4.41 -14.32
C LYS A 65 4.53 -4.39 -13.98
N HIS A 66 5.24 -3.35 -14.41
CA HIS A 66 6.69 -3.23 -14.26
C HIS A 66 7.11 -2.69 -12.91
N VAL A 67 6.18 -2.11 -12.14
CA VAL A 67 6.47 -1.69 -10.78
C VAL A 67 6.52 -2.92 -9.86
N ASN A 68 7.67 -3.17 -9.24
CA ASN A 68 7.91 -4.30 -8.36
C ASN A 68 7.39 -4.04 -6.94
N THR A 69 6.09 -3.81 -6.82
CA THR A 69 5.40 -3.61 -5.54
C THR A 69 4.39 -4.70 -5.25
N VAL A 70 4.19 -4.93 -3.95
CA VAL A 70 3.26 -5.95 -3.45
C VAL A 70 1.82 -5.54 -3.74
N ASP A 71 1.49 -4.25 -3.55
CA ASP A 71 0.16 -3.69 -3.75
C ASP A 71 0.15 -2.76 -4.97
N ARG A 72 -0.43 -3.26 -6.07
CA ARG A 72 -0.65 -2.50 -7.31
C ARG A 72 -2.09 -2.00 -7.34
N VAL A 73 -2.28 -0.68 -7.31
CA VAL A 73 -3.62 -0.06 -7.31
C VAL A 73 -3.75 0.94 -8.44
N LEU A 74 -4.80 0.78 -9.27
CA LEU A 74 -5.18 1.73 -10.31
C LEU A 74 -6.35 2.59 -9.83
N TYR A 75 -6.18 3.91 -9.82
CA TYR A 75 -7.21 4.87 -9.38
C TYR A 75 -7.95 5.48 -10.56
N VAL A 76 -9.28 5.32 -10.60
CA VAL A 76 -10.11 5.75 -11.74
C VAL A 76 -11.43 6.37 -11.30
N PRO A 77 -12.07 7.21 -12.15
CA PRO A 77 -13.45 7.62 -11.94
C PRO A 77 -14.40 6.43 -11.78
N GLN A 78 -15.47 6.60 -10.98
CA GLN A 78 -16.38 5.51 -10.66
C GLN A 78 -17.04 4.88 -11.90
N TRP A 79 -17.38 5.70 -12.90
CA TRP A 79 -18.02 5.24 -14.14
C TRP A 79 -17.08 4.41 -15.04
N ASP A 80 -15.76 4.53 -14.89
CA ASP A 80 -14.76 3.82 -15.71
C ASP A 80 -14.16 2.59 -15.02
N MET A 81 -14.58 2.26 -13.78
CA MET A 81 -14.05 1.12 -13.03
C MET A 81 -14.12 -0.20 -13.79
N ALA A 82 -15.20 -0.45 -14.55
CA ALA A 82 -15.36 -1.68 -15.32
C ALA A 82 -14.35 -1.77 -16.48
N LYS A 83 -14.06 -0.64 -17.14
CA LYS A 83 -13.06 -0.58 -18.22
C LYS A 83 -11.65 -0.78 -17.65
N ALA A 84 -11.37 -0.20 -16.50
CA ALA A 84 -10.09 -0.33 -15.80
C ALA A 84 -9.83 -1.78 -15.37
N GLU A 85 -10.86 -2.46 -14.86
CA GLU A 85 -10.81 -3.88 -14.53
C GLU A 85 -10.47 -4.74 -15.75
N LEU A 86 -11.13 -4.51 -16.89
CA LEU A 86 -10.83 -5.20 -18.14
C LEU A 86 -9.40 -4.91 -18.63
N ALA A 87 -8.95 -3.65 -18.53
CA ALA A 87 -7.60 -3.25 -18.92
C ALA A 87 -6.52 -3.95 -18.06
N MET A 88 -6.71 -4.04 -16.75
CA MET A 88 -5.80 -4.77 -15.86
C MET A 88 -5.77 -6.27 -16.17
N ARG A 89 -6.93 -6.88 -16.41
CA ARG A 89 -7.02 -8.29 -16.82
C ARG A 89 -6.30 -8.53 -18.14
N LYS A 90 -6.52 -7.67 -19.14
CA LYS A 90 -5.88 -7.76 -20.46
C LYS A 90 -4.37 -7.55 -20.39
N ALA A 91 -3.90 -6.68 -19.51
CA ALA A 91 -2.47 -6.48 -19.24
C ALA A 91 -1.83 -7.63 -18.44
N GLY A 92 -2.64 -8.54 -17.87
CA GLY A 92 -2.18 -9.64 -17.03
C GLY A 92 -1.65 -9.19 -15.67
N VAL A 93 -2.17 -8.07 -15.15
CA VAL A 93 -1.73 -7.50 -13.86
C VAL A 93 -2.69 -7.93 -12.76
N SER A 94 -2.13 -8.52 -11.70
CA SER A 94 -2.85 -8.73 -10.44
C SER A 94 -2.74 -7.48 -9.57
N GLY A 95 -3.86 -7.06 -9.00
CA GLY A 95 -3.91 -5.83 -8.19
C GLY A 95 -5.33 -5.44 -7.83
N ALA A 96 -5.53 -4.15 -7.55
CA ALA A 96 -6.85 -3.59 -7.27
C ALA A 96 -7.14 -2.37 -8.15
N VAL A 97 -8.42 -2.17 -8.43
CA VAL A 97 -8.96 -0.94 -9.01
C VAL A 97 -9.74 -0.23 -7.91
N SER A 98 -9.40 1.02 -7.63
CA SER A 98 -10.13 1.86 -6.67
C SER A 98 -10.76 3.04 -7.38
N ASN A 99 -11.93 3.48 -6.91
CA ASN A 99 -12.43 4.78 -7.32
C ASN A 99 -11.61 5.90 -6.65
N LEU A 100 -11.64 7.10 -7.24
CA LEU A 100 -10.93 8.27 -6.71
C LEU A 100 -11.37 8.65 -5.29
N CYS A 101 -12.64 8.43 -4.95
CA CYS A 101 -13.17 8.71 -3.61
C CYS A 101 -12.83 7.62 -2.57
N GLY A 102 -12.18 6.52 -2.97
CA GLY A 102 -11.81 5.41 -2.09
C GLY A 102 -12.97 4.57 -1.55
N THR A 103 -14.22 4.91 -1.86
CA THR A 103 -15.42 4.21 -1.37
C THR A 103 -15.66 2.85 -2.02
N ARG A 104 -15.16 2.66 -3.24
CA ARG A 104 -15.34 1.44 -4.02
C ARG A 104 -13.99 0.90 -4.48
N ARG A 105 -13.74 -0.36 -4.14
CA ARG A 105 -12.53 -1.09 -4.53
C ARG A 105 -12.90 -2.44 -5.10
N LYS A 106 -12.28 -2.81 -6.22
CA LYS A 106 -12.40 -4.12 -6.84
C LYS A 106 -11.03 -4.79 -6.90
N ILE A 107 -10.98 -6.06 -6.53
CA ILE A 107 -9.76 -6.86 -6.60
C ILE A 107 -9.73 -7.57 -7.96
N VAL A 108 -8.66 -7.36 -8.70
CA VAL A 108 -8.40 -8.03 -9.98
C VAL A 108 -7.39 -9.14 -9.75
N LYS A 109 -7.85 -10.38 -9.82
CA LYS A 109 -6.97 -11.55 -9.82
C LYS A 109 -6.45 -11.74 -11.24
N GLY A 110 -5.17 -11.44 -11.46
CA GLY A 110 -4.48 -11.85 -12.69
C GLY A 110 -4.48 -13.37 -12.75
N GLY A 111 -5.10 -13.95 -13.77
CA GLY A 111 -5.01 -15.39 -14.00
C GLY A 111 -3.54 -15.75 -14.17
N ARG A 112 -3.04 -16.66 -13.33
CA ARG A 112 -1.73 -17.28 -13.56
C ARG A 112 -1.82 -17.99 -14.90
N ARG A 113 -1.11 -17.48 -15.90
CA ARG A 113 -0.64 -18.29 -17.02
C ARG A 113 0.77 -18.73 -16.67
#